data_AF-A0A250KYF8-F1
#
_entry.id   AF-A0A250KYF8-F1
#
_cell.length_a   1.000
_cell.length_b   1.000
_cell.length_c   1.000
_cell.angle_alpha   90.00
_cell.angle_beta   90.00
_cell.angle_gamma   90.00
#
_symmetry.space_group_name_H-M   'P 1'
#
loop_
_entity.id
_entity.type
_entity.pdbx_description
1 polymer ?
#
loop_
_entity_poly.entity_id
_entity_poly.type
_entity_poly.pdbx_seq_one_letter_code
_entity_poly.pdbx_strand_id
1 'polypeptide(L)'
;MSYQAEYSEHGKAVYMGKDLTEVRSPQRKLMPDTVGLEQHEQTSLRGIARRAQRCKDHRFRDLYRCLDGPLLHRCGRDLNKRAASGVDDVTGQAYEQDLTASIESLAERLKTKRYRAKRVRRCYIPKENGGERPLGIPALEDQWVQLACAKLLGAIYEQDFLPVSSALRRAVIRTETSLKRVSKFPGPALSYQWKPWGRAGYRELIGMSAPIHMTSKLNIPREASDALGVVQGALGRSVVAIYLFGSAVVGGLRPKSDVDVLAIVDRRLSEATRHMLVEELMRVSGRVGNDEGRRPLELTVLCLLDIVPWRYPPKHQLVCGEWLRDDFENRRVPAPGADPDLAIVLKKVRDSSVRLVGPEASAILDRVPMADICRAMQDSLPGLLSGVSDDVRNVLLTLARMWYTAVEGEISPKDVAAEWAVPRLHGGEASLLELARRGYVVECADSWTGKEADVAALVRTLKHAVQSSLAAQR
;
A
#
# COMPACT_ATOMS: atom_id res chain seq x y z
N MET A 1 32.23 -20.71 -59.72
CA MET A 1 33.01 -21.22 -58.57
C MET A 1 32.94 -20.13 -57.49
N SER A 2 31.82 -20.07 -56.78
CA SER A 2 31.69 -20.43 -55.36
C SER A 2 32.67 -19.66 -54.45
N TYR A 3 32.22 -18.52 -53.94
CA TYR A 3 32.77 -17.95 -52.71
C TYR A 3 31.68 -18.07 -51.64
N GLN A 4 31.99 -18.90 -50.63
CA GLN A 4 31.16 -19.18 -49.48
C GLN A 4 30.98 -17.93 -48.62
N ALA A 5 29.76 -17.75 -48.12
CA ALA A 5 29.43 -16.82 -47.07
C ALA A 5 29.78 -17.46 -45.71
N GLU A 6 30.67 -16.83 -44.95
CA GLU A 6 30.78 -17.04 -43.51
C GLU A 6 30.17 -15.82 -42.81
N TYR A 7 29.01 -16.04 -42.19
CA TYR A 7 28.41 -15.12 -41.23
C TYR A 7 29.14 -15.28 -39.89
N SER A 8 29.79 -14.21 -39.41
CA SER A 8 30.20 -14.10 -38.02
C SER A 8 29.21 -13.20 -37.27
N GLU A 9 28.39 -13.81 -36.42
CA GLU A 9 27.59 -13.11 -35.41
C GLU A 9 28.51 -12.66 -34.28
N HIS A 10 28.77 -11.37 -34.08
CA HIS A 10 29.18 -10.82 -32.77
C HIS A 10 28.79 -9.34 -32.69
N GLY A 11 27.96 -8.99 -31.70
CA GLY A 11 27.64 -7.58 -31.40
C GLY A 11 26.47 -7.34 -30.45
N LYS A 12 26.22 -8.21 -29.45
CA LYS A 12 25.35 -7.86 -28.31
C LYS A 12 26.23 -7.19 -27.25
N ALA A 13 26.06 -5.89 -27.05
CA ALA A 13 26.77 -5.16 -26.01
C ALA A 13 26.20 -5.51 -24.63
N VAL A 14 26.98 -6.27 -23.87
CA VAL A 14 26.93 -6.36 -22.41
C VAL A 14 28.09 -5.48 -21.93
N TYR A 15 27.88 -4.53 -21.03
CA TYR A 15 29.01 -3.81 -20.44
C TYR A 15 28.87 -3.63 -18.93
N MET A 16 29.96 -3.97 -18.25
CA MET A 16 30.22 -4.05 -16.81
C MET A 16 30.97 -2.78 -16.33
N GLY A 17 30.84 -2.47 -15.03
CA GLY A 17 31.29 -1.23 -14.40
C GLY A 17 32.79 -1.05 -14.13
N LYS A 18 33.12 0.02 -13.38
CA LYS A 18 34.38 0.18 -12.60
C LYS A 18 34.41 1.41 -11.66
N ASP A 19 34.94 1.13 -10.46
CA ASP A 19 35.88 1.88 -9.59
C ASP A 19 35.50 3.11 -8.70
N LEU A 20 35.40 2.81 -7.40
CA LEU A 20 36.18 3.30 -6.22
C LEU A 20 36.43 4.80 -5.98
N THR A 21 36.03 5.30 -4.80
CA THR A 21 36.96 5.86 -3.78
C THR A 21 36.28 6.11 -2.41
N GLU A 22 36.99 5.72 -1.35
CA GLU A 22 36.65 5.87 0.08
C GLU A 22 36.77 7.33 0.57
N VAL A 23 35.90 7.77 1.51
CA VAL A 23 36.32 8.56 2.69
C VAL A 23 35.43 8.24 3.89
N ARG A 24 36.08 8.06 5.05
CA ARG A 24 35.56 7.59 6.35
C ARG A 24 35.10 8.72 7.29
N SER A 25 34.16 8.37 8.19
CA SER A 25 34.08 8.75 9.64
C SER A 25 33.55 10.16 10.06
N PRO A 26 33.19 10.41 11.36
CA PRO A 26 32.33 9.64 12.29
C PRO A 26 31.42 10.52 13.22
N GLN A 27 30.42 9.87 13.86
CA GLN A 27 29.80 10.17 15.18
C GLN A 27 29.13 11.53 15.49
N ARG A 28 27.83 11.49 15.83
CA ARG A 28 27.29 12.20 17.01
C ARG A 28 26.18 11.40 17.73
N LYS A 29 26.40 11.35 19.05
CA LYS A 29 25.67 10.81 20.21
C LYS A 29 24.14 10.77 20.18
N LEU A 30 23.63 9.66 20.71
CA LEU A 30 22.28 9.40 21.24
C LEU A 30 21.82 10.44 22.27
N MET A 31 20.52 10.77 22.25
CA MET A 31 19.64 10.71 23.43
C MET A 31 18.22 10.28 23.01
N PRO A 32 17.47 9.62 23.90
CA PRO A 32 16.36 8.74 23.55
C PRO A 32 15.03 9.50 23.52
N ASP A 33 14.12 9.09 22.63
CA ASP A 33 12.71 9.43 22.80
C ASP A 33 11.83 8.18 22.76
N THR A 34 10.92 8.18 23.71
CA THR A 34 10.17 7.04 24.22
C THR A 34 9.11 6.58 23.23
N VAL A 35 9.32 5.36 22.72
CA VAL A 35 8.32 4.29 22.53
C VAL A 35 6.87 4.75 22.29
N GLY A 36 6.48 4.85 21.02
CA GLY A 36 5.08 4.67 20.63
C GLY A 36 4.76 3.18 20.64
N LEU A 37 3.88 2.74 21.54
CA LEU A 37 3.34 1.38 21.60
C LEU A 37 2.53 1.07 20.34
N GLU A 38 3.18 0.59 19.26
CA GLU A 38 2.46 -0.01 18.14
C GLU A 38 1.91 -1.37 18.55
N GLN A 39 0.63 -1.39 18.93
CA GLN A 39 -0.14 -2.62 19.07
C GLN A 39 -0.21 -3.32 17.71
N HIS A 40 0.25 -4.57 17.65
CA HIS A 40 0.14 -5.47 16.50
C HIS A 40 -1.33 -5.62 16.02
N GLU A 41 -1.76 -4.80 15.05
CA GLU A 41 -3.05 -4.96 14.39
C GLU A 41 -3.09 -6.17 13.44
N GLN A 42 -4.25 -6.79 13.30
CA GLN A 42 -4.47 -7.92 12.40
C GLN A 42 -4.41 -7.48 10.94
N THR A 43 -3.83 -8.31 10.07
CA THR A 43 -3.74 -8.07 8.62
C THR A 43 -5.11 -7.82 7.99
N SER A 44 -6.16 -8.48 8.46
CA SER A 44 -7.55 -8.27 8.02
C SER A 44 -8.10 -6.89 8.39
N LEU A 45 -7.88 -6.41 9.63
CA LEU A 45 -8.29 -5.07 10.06
C LEU A 45 -7.55 -3.97 9.30
N ARG A 46 -6.24 -4.14 9.09
CA ARG A 46 -5.43 -3.24 8.27
C ARG A 46 -5.90 -3.24 6.80
N GLY A 47 -6.28 -4.41 6.27
CA GLY A 47 -6.86 -4.54 4.93
C GLY A 47 -8.18 -3.80 4.78
N ILE A 48 -9.09 -3.95 5.75
CA ILE A 48 -10.37 -3.24 5.80
C ILE A 48 -10.14 -1.73 5.88
N ALA A 49 -9.24 -1.27 6.75
CA ALA A 49 -8.90 0.15 6.86
C ALA A 49 -8.34 0.72 5.57
N ARG A 50 -7.39 0.04 4.95
CA ARG A 50 -6.84 0.47 3.64
C ARG A 50 -7.91 0.53 2.56
N ARG A 51 -8.85 -0.43 2.54
CA ARG A 51 -9.95 -0.45 1.57
C ARG A 51 -10.91 0.71 1.79
N ALA A 52 -11.27 1.00 3.04
CA ALA A 52 -12.15 2.12 3.40
C ALA A 52 -11.49 3.48 3.13
N GLN A 53 -10.17 3.56 3.29
CA GLN A 53 -9.42 4.78 2.98
C GLN A 53 -9.37 5.05 1.47
N ARG A 54 -9.10 4.01 0.66
CA ARG A 54 -8.83 4.15 -0.78
C ARG A 54 -10.07 4.15 -1.66
N CYS A 55 -11.13 3.47 -1.24
CA CYS A 55 -12.34 3.27 -2.03
C CYS A 55 -13.56 3.74 -1.24
N LYS A 56 -13.82 5.05 -1.24
CA LYS A 56 -14.91 5.66 -0.46
C LYS A 56 -16.30 5.12 -0.82
N ASP A 57 -16.49 4.66 -2.05
CA ASP A 57 -17.74 4.05 -2.51
C ASP A 57 -17.81 2.53 -2.29
N HIS A 58 -16.77 1.92 -1.72
CA HIS A 58 -16.72 0.48 -1.50
C HIS A 58 -17.74 0.05 -0.43
N ARG A 59 -18.64 -0.87 -0.81
CA ARG A 59 -19.59 -1.47 0.12
C ARG A 59 -19.02 -2.77 0.69
N PHE A 60 -18.69 -2.76 1.98
CA PHE A 60 -18.30 -3.96 2.73
C PHE A 60 -19.53 -4.84 2.96
N ARG A 61 -19.61 -5.97 2.25
CA ARG A 61 -20.80 -6.86 2.27
C ARG A 61 -20.69 -8.05 3.22
N ASP A 62 -19.49 -8.35 3.76
CA ASP A 62 -19.26 -9.58 4.52
C ASP A 62 -18.35 -9.42 5.76
N LEU A 63 -18.55 -8.33 6.50
CA LEU A 63 -17.78 -8.06 7.73
C LEU A 63 -18.02 -9.11 8.83
N TYR A 64 -19.14 -9.83 8.78
CA TYR A 64 -19.46 -10.84 9.77
C TYR A 64 -18.46 -12.00 9.76
N ARG A 65 -17.95 -12.40 8.59
CA ARG A 65 -16.93 -13.46 8.49
C ARG A 65 -15.61 -13.08 9.15
N CYS A 66 -15.35 -11.79 9.34
CA CYS A 66 -14.15 -11.31 10.00
C CYS A 66 -14.24 -11.44 11.54
N LEU A 67 -15.40 -11.82 12.10
CA LEU A 67 -15.54 -12.19 13.51
C LEU A 67 -14.98 -13.60 13.76
N ASP A 68 -13.68 -13.76 13.52
CA ASP A 68 -12.94 -15.03 13.60
C ASP A 68 -12.20 -15.20 14.94
N GLY A 69 -11.74 -16.42 15.20
CA GLY A 69 -10.96 -16.77 16.38
C GLY A 69 -9.77 -15.81 16.61
N PRO A 70 -8.92 -15.53 15.60
CA PRO A 70 -7.82 -14.58 15.74
C PRO A 70 -8.23 -13.15 16.15
N LEU A 71 -9.33 -12.60 15.62
CA LEU A 71 -9.84 -11.28 16.01
C LEU A 71 -10.38 -11.30 17.45
N LEU A 72 -11.16 -12.32 17.78
CA LEU A 72 -11.73 -12.49 19.13
C LEU A 72 -10.63 -12.70 20.17
N HIS A 73 -9.57 -13.44 19.82
CA HIS A 73 -8.41 -13.66 20.68
C HIS A 73 -7.69 -12.35 21.03
N ARG A 74 -7.57 -11.41 20.09
CA ARG A 74 -7.03 -10.08 20.39
C ARG A 74 -7.97 -9.26 21.26
N CYS A 75 -9.27 -9.28 20.94
CA CYS A 75 -10.26 -8.55 21.72
C CYS A 75 -10.31 -9.02 23.18
N GLY A 76 -10.18 -10.33 23.42
CA GLY A 76 -10.09 -10.90 24.76
C GLY A 76 -8.88 -10.37 25.55
N ARG A 77 -7.73 -10.14 24.91
CA ARG A 77 -6.55 -9.53 25.55
C ARG A 77 -6.76 -8.06 25.90
N ASP A 78 -7.46 -7.32 25.04
CA ASP A 78 -7.65 -5.87 25.15
C ASP A 78 -8.73 -5.48 26.18
N LEU A 79 -9.49 -6.44 26.70
CA LEU A 79 -10.59 -6.16 27.62
C LEU A 79 -10.15 -5.97 29.06
N ASN A 80 -10.88 -5.10 29.77
CA ASN A 80 -10.66 -4.89 31.18
C ASN A 80 -11.15 -6.10 31.98
N LYS A 81 -10.20 -6.93 32.43
CA LYS A 81 -10.44 -8.16 33.20
C LYS A 81 -11.03 -7.90 34.59
N ARG A 82 -11.04 -6.65 35.05
CA ARG A 82 -11.63 -6.21 36.33
C ARG A 82 -13.05 -5.64 36.15
N ALA A 83 -13.60 -5.68 34.94
CA ALA A 83 -14.97 -5.22 34.68
C ALA A 83 -15.99 -6.10 35.43
N ALA A 84 -17.10 -5.49 35.81
CA ALA A 84 -18.20 -6.19 36.47
C ALA A 84 -18.82 -7.24 35.53
N SER A 85 -19.24 -8.38 36.11
CA SER A 85 -19.90 -9.47 35.38
C SER A 85 -21.28 -9.07 34.86
N GLY A 86 -21.68 -9.68 33.76
CA GLY A 86 -23.03 -9.58 33.19
C GLY A 86 -24.05 -10.40 33.98
N VAL A 87 -25.17 -10.74 33.35
CA VAL A 87 -26.26 -11.53 33.97
C VAL A 87 -25.91 -12.99 34.25
N ASP A 88 -24.78 -13.46 33.73
CA ASP A 88 -24.28 -14.82 33.87
C ASP A 88 -23.23 -14.97 34.97
N ASP A 89 -22.90 -13.89 35.67
CA ASP A 89 -21.93 -13.83 36.78
C ASP A 89 -20.52 -14.37 36.43
N VAL A 90 -20.22 -14.52 35.15
CA VAL A 90 -18.91 -14.92 34.65
C VAL A 90 -17.96 -13.74 34.76
N THR A 91 -16.88 -13.91 35.52
CA THR A 91 -15.82 -12.91 35.68
C THR A 91 -14.68 -13.13 34.69
N GLY A 92 -13.91 -12.08 34.40
CA GLY A 92 -12.73 -12.19 33.54
C GLY A 92 -11.70 -13.22 34.05
N GLN A 93 -11.52 -13.32 35.37
CA GLN A 93 -10.59 -14.28 35.98
C GLN A 93 -11.05 -15.74 35.86
N ALA A 94 -12.34 -16.01 36.05
CA ALA A 94 -12.88 -17.36 35.90
C ALA A 94 -12.78 -17.86 34.45
N TYR A 95 -12.95 -16.94 33.50
CA TYR A 95 -12.92 -17.24 32.07
C TYR A 95 -11.50 -17.41 31.50
N GLU A 96 -10.47 -16.85 32.15
CA GLU A 96 -9.07 -16.96 31.70
C GLU A 96 -8.47 -18.35 31.85
N GLN A 97 -9.03 -19.19 32.72
CA GLN A 97 -8.55 -20.54 32.98
C GLN A 97 -8.64 -21.44 31.73
N ASP A 98 -9.56 -21.13 30.80
CA ASP A 98 -9.71 -21.81 29.51
C ASP A 98 -9.99 -20.81 28.37
N LEU A 99 -9.18 -19.75 28.31
CA LEU A 99 -9.38 -18.62 27.40
C LEU A 99 -9.42 -19.05 25.93
N THR A 100 -8.50 -19.92 25.53
CA THR A 100 -8.34 -20.35 24.14
C THR A 100 -9.53 -21.20 23.68
N ALA A 101 -9.91 -22.25 24.40
CA ALA A 101 -11.03 -23.11 23.99
C ALA A 101 -12.35 -22.34 24.02
N SER A 102 -12.50 -21.42 24.96
CA SER A 102 -13.69 -20.56 25.04
C SER A 102 -13.81 -19.59 23.86
N ILE A 103 -12.68 -19.04 23.37
CA ILE A 103 -12.65 -18.20 22.16
C ILE A 103 -12.93 -19.01 20.90
N GLU A 104 -12.37 -20.21 20.79
CA GLU A 104 -12.63 -21.11 19.66
C GLU A 104 -14.09 -21.54 19.61
N SER A 105 -14.69 -21.88 20.77
CA SER A 105 -16.11 -22.18 20.90
C SER A 105 -17.00 -20.99 20.52
N LEU A 106 -16.65 -19.77 20.94
CA LEU A 106 -17.36 -18.56 20.55
C LEU A 106 -17.25 -18.29 19.04
N ALA A 107 -16.04 -18.42 18.47
CA ALA A 107 -15.80 -18.26 17.04
C ALA A 107 -16.62 -19.26 16.22
N GLU A 108 -16.70 -20.52 16.66
CA GLU A 108 -17.49 -21.56 15.99
C GLU A 108 -19.00 -21.28 16.09
N ARG A 109 -19.49 -20.80 17.25
CA ARG A 109 -20.89 -20.36 17.40
C ARG A 109 -21.22 -19.16 16.52
N LEU A 110 -20.30 -18.21 16.35
CA LEU A 110 -20.48 -17.09 15.41
C LEU A 110 -20.50 -17.58 13.97
N LYS A 111 -19.52 -18.40 13.58
CA LYS A 111 -19.41 -18.99 12.23
C LYS A 111 -20.67 -19.78 11.85
N THR A 112 -21.21 -20.58 12.77
CA THR A 112 -22.43 -21.38 12.58
C THR A 112 -23.72 -20.61 12.88
N LYS A 113 -23.65 -19.29 13.13
CA LYS A 113 -24.80 -18.42 13.41
C LYS A 113 -25.64 -18.84 14.63
N ARG A 114 -25.04 -19.57 15.56
CA ARG A 114 -25.65 -20.05 16.82
C ARG A 114 -25.40 -19.12 18.01
N TYR A 115 -24.53 -18.12 17.88
CA TYR A 115 -24.33 -17.10 18.91
C TYR A 115 -25.61 -16.29 19.18
N ARG A 116 -25.95 -16.12 20.47
CA ARG A 116 -27.07 -15.30 20.95
C ARG A 116 -26.57 -14.42 22.08
N ALA A 117 -26.70 -13.10 21.93
CA ALA A 117 -26.35 -12.14 22.96
C ALA A 117 -27.22 -12.33 24.21
N LYS A 118 -26.61 -12.23 25.39
CA LYS A 118 -27.31 -12.35 26.67
C LYS A 118 -28.00 -11.03 27.03
N ARG A 119 -28.87 -11.08 28.04
CA ARG A 119 -29.50 -9.87 28.58
C ARG A 119 -28.44 -8.98 29.24
N VAL A 120 -28.56 -7.67 29.08
CA VAL A 120 -27.66 -6.70 29.73
C VAL A 120 -28.11 -6.48 31.17
N ARG A 121 -27.19 -6.64 32.14
CA ARG A 121 -27.46 -6.38 33.56
C ARG A 121 -27.52 -4.87 33.80
N ARG A 122 -28.50 -4.39 34.55
CA ARG A 122 -28.62 -2.96 34.89
C ARG A 122 -28.03 -2.69 36.27
N CYS A 123 -27.20 -1.66 36.38
CA CYS A 123 -26.87 -1.01 37.63
C CYS A 123 -27.23 0.48 37.53
N TYR A 124 -27.50 1.11 38.66
CA TYR A 124 -27.92 2.52 38.72
C TYR A 124 -26.84 3.34 39.40
N ILE A 125 -26.43 4.42 38.73
CA ILE A 125 -25.44 5.37 39.24
C ILE A 125 -26.16 6.65 39.68
N PRO A 126 -26.09 7.05 40.95
CA PRO A 126 -26.71 8.29 41.42
C PRO A 126 -26.15 9.53 40.72
N LYS A 127 -27.01 10.52 40.48
CA LYS A 127 -26.63 11.88 40.06
C LYS A 127 -26.68 12.83 41.25
N GLU A 128 -25.92 13.92 41.19
CA GLU A 128 -25.94 15.01 42.18
C GLU A 128 -27.34 15.65 42.34
N ASN A 129 -28.18 15.60 41.30
CA ASN A 129 -29.53 16.16 41.33
C ASN A 129 -30.62 15.16 41.78
N GLY A 130 -30.24 14.04 42.41
CA GLY A 130 -31.17 13.05 42.97
C GLY A 130 -31.79 12.06 41.98
N GLY A 131 -31.51 12.19 40.68
CA GLY A 131 -31.89 11.19 39.68
C GLY A 131 -30.84 10.08 39.52
N GLU A 132 -31.18 8.99 38.83
CA GLU A 132 -30.22 7.90 38.53
C GLU A 132 -29.85 7.86 37.05
N ARG A 133 -28.66 7.31 36.75
CA ARG A 133 -28.21 6.94 35.41
C ARG A 133 -28.17 5.41 35.33
N PRO A 134 -29.01 4.77 34.49
CA PRO A 134 -28.88 3.35 34.26
C PRO A 134 -27.60 3.06 33.47
N LEU A 135 -26.74 2.21 34.01
CA LEU A 135 -25.56 1.65 33.34
C LEU A 135 -25.86 0.19 33.00
N GLY A 136 -25.63 -0.16 31.73
CA GLY A 136 -25.74 -1.52 31.25
C GLY A 136 -24.39 -2.24 31.32
N ILE A 137 -24.37 -3.42 31.93
CA ILE A 137 -23.21 -4.31 32.03
C ILE A 137 -23.53 -5.56 31.18
N PRO A 138 -22.97 -5.66 29.96
CA PRO A 138 -23.14 -6.84 29.11
C PRO A 138 -22.37 -8.04 29.65
N ALA A 139 -22.75 -9.25 29.24
CA ALA A 139 -21.98 -10.46 29.50
C ALA A 139 -20.60 -10.40 28.82
N LEU A 140 -19.64 -11.17 29.33
CA LEU A 140 -18.25 -11.09 28.90
C LEU A 140 -18.08 -11.42 27.41
N GLU A 141 -18.67 -12.50 26.92
CA GLU A 141 -18.63 -12.85 25.49
C GLU A 141 -19.27 -11.76 24.62
N ASP A 142 -20.31 -11.09 25.11
CA ASP A 142 -20.97 -10.03 24.37
C ASP A 142 -20.07 -8.78 24.27
N GLN A 143 -19.30 -8.48 25.31
CA GLN A 143 -18.27 -7.45 25.28
C GLN A 143 -17.19 -7.75 24.23
N TRP A 144 -16.83 -9.03 24.05
CA TRP A 144 -15.82 -9.46 23.07
C TRP A 144 -16.31 -9.24 21.65
N VAL A 145 -17.53 -9.71 21.37
CA VAL A 145 -18.16 -9.54 20.06
C VAL A 145 -18.38 -8.06 19.77
N GLN A 146 -18.85 -7.28 20.74
CA GLN A 146 -19.00 -5.82 20.59
C GLN A 146 -17.67 -5.12 20.30
N LEU A 147 -16.60 -5.49 21.01
CA LEU A 147 -15.27 -4.93 20.78
C LEU A 147 -14.72 -5.32 19.40
N ALA A 148 -14.92 -6.56 18.97
CA ALA A 148 -14.55 -7.04 17.64
C ALA A 148 -15.31 -6.28 16.54
N CYS A 149 -16.63 -6.12 16.69
CA CYS A 149 -17.45 -5.27 15.81
C CYS A 149 -16.95 -3.82 15.80
N ALA A 150 -16.64 -3.25 16.97
CA ALA A 150 -16.15 -1.88 17.08
C ALA A 150 -14.78 -1.70 16.41
N LYS A 151 -13.90 -2.70 16.44
CA LYS A 151 -12.62 -2.69 15.72
C LYS A 151 -12.83 -2.79 14.21
N LEU A 152 -13.72 -3.67 13.74
CA LEU A 152 -14.04 -3.80 12.32
C LEU A 152 -14.65 -2.51 11.74
N LEU A 153 -15.65 -1.95 12.43
CA LEU A 153 -16.28 -0.70 12.02
C LEU A 153 -15.33 0.49 12.18
N GLY A 154 -14.51 0.49 13.24
CA GLY A 154 -13.46 1.48 13.44
C GLY A 154 -12.45 1.49 12.29
N ALA A 155 -12.02 0.32 11.82
CA ALA A 155 -11.14 0.22 10.66
C ALA A 155 -11.73 0.94 9.44
N ILE A 156 -13.06 0.88 9.24
CA ILE A 156 -13.75 1.56 8.14
C ILE A 156 -13.88 3.06 8.40
N TYR A 157 -14.58 3.44 9.47
CA TYR A 157 -15.01 4.82 9.68
C TYR A 157 -13.90 5.75 10.17
N GLU A 158 -12.83 5.21 10.78
CA GLU A 158 -11.69 6.04 11.19
C GLU A 158 -11.03 6.73 10.00
N GLN A 159 -11.18 6.16 8.79
CA GLN A 159 -10.65 6.73 7.54
C GLN A 159 -11.47 7.91 7.01
N ASP A 160 -12.65 8.15 7.56
CA ASP A 160 -13.55 9.25 7.17
C ASP A 160 -13.44 10.43 8.14
N PHE A 161 -12.93 10.22 9.36
CA PHE A 161 -12.81 11.29 10.35
C PHE A 161 -11.70 12.29 9.99
N LEU A 162 -12.06 13.58 9.96
CA LEU A 162 -11.08 14.66 9.81
C LEU A 162 -10.12 14.72 11.02
N PRO A 163 -8.88 15.24 10.88
CA PRO A 163 -7.92 15.40 11.98
C PRO A 163 -8.42 16.25 13.16
N VAL A 164 -9.40 17.14 12.91
CA VAL A 164 -10.05 17.99 13.92
C VAL A 164 -11.25 17.32 14.58
N SER A 165 -11.73 16.19 14.04
CA SER A 165 -12.79 15.40 14.64
C SER A 165 -12.26 14.79 15.94
N SER A 166 -12.93 15.05 17.06
CA SER A 166 -12.54 14.57 18.39
C SER A 166 -13.66 13.85 19.13
N ALA A 167 -14.92 13.99 18.70
CA ALA A 167 -16.03 13.24 19.26
C ALA A 167 -15.89 11.75 18.91
N LEU A 168 -15.92 10.89 19.93
CA LEU A 168 -16.01 9.42 19.81
C LEU A 168 -14.80 8.72 19.13
N ARG A 169 -13.65 9.39 18.98
CA ARG A 169 -12.42 8.78 18.44
C ARG A 169 -11.52 8.20 19.52
N ARG A 170 -10.97 7.00 19.26
CA ARG A 170 -10.11 6.27 20.19
C ARG A 170 -8.73 6.93 20.39
N ALA A 171 -8.24 7.67 19.38
CA ALA A 171 -6.88 8.23 19.36
C ALA A 171 -6.76 9.70 19.83
N VAL A 172 -7.87 10.36 20.20
CA VAL A 172 -7.86 11.78 20.60
C VAL A 172 -8.36 11.92 22.04
N ILE A 173 -7.53 11.53 22.99
CA ILE A 173 -7.76 11.88 24.40
C ILE A 173 -7.21 13.29 24.63
N ARG A 174 -8.09 14.30 24.51
CA ARG A 174 -8.20 15.53 25.34
C ARG A 174 -8.98 16.60 24.58
N THR A 175 -10.14 16.95 25.13
CA THR A 175 -11.04 18.03 24.70
C THR A 175 -10.36 19.40 24.62
N GLU A 176 -9.29 19.64 25.38
CA GLU A 176 -8.53 20.90 25.35
C GLU A 176 -7.70 21.12 24.07
N THR A 177 -7.30 20.04 23.38
CA THR A 177 -6.45 20.14 22.18
C THR A 177 -7.24 20.60 20.95
N SER A 178 -8.54 20.35 20.92
CA SER A 178 -9.43 20.73 19.81
C SER A 178 -9.64 22.26 19.74
N LEU A 179 -9.75 22.95 20.88
CA LEU A 179 -9.99 24.40 20.93
C LEU A 179 -8.79 25.21 20.43
N LYS A 180 -7.56 24.78 20.74
CA LYS A 180 -6.31 25.46 20.32
C LYS A 180 -5.97 25.29 18.83
N ARG A 181 -6.59 24.33 18.12
CA ARG A 181 -6.33 24.09 16.68
C ARG A 181 -7.23 24.90 15.76
N VAL A 182 -8.45 25.24 16.19
CA VAL A 182 -9.39 26.05 15.39
C VAL A 182 -8.95 27.51 15.32
N SER A 183 -8.29 28.04 16.36
CA SER A 183 -7.81 29.42 16.43
C SER A 183 -6.59 29.74 15.56
N LYS A 184 -6.05 28.78 14.79
CA LYS A 184 -4.84 28.95 13.95
C LYS A 184 -5.11 29.06 12.45
N PHE A 185 -6.37 29.13 12.00
CA PHE A 185 -6.71 29.34 10.59
C PHE A 185 -7.01 30.82 10.30
N PRO A 186 -6.17 31.54 9.52
CA PRO A 186 -6.52 32.85 9.00
C PRO A 186 -7.27 32.68 7.67
N GLY A 187 -8.58 32.87 7.68
CA GLY A 187 -9.45 32.95 6.51
C GLY A 187 -10.58 33.94 6.79
N PRO A 188 -11.21 34.54 5.76
CA PRO A 188 -12.17 35.62 5.96
C PRO A 188 -13.34 35.12 6.81
N ALA A 189 -13.76 35.96 7.75
CA ALA A 189 -14.73 35.67 8.80
C ALA A 189 -16.04 35.09 8.27
N LEU A 190 -16.13 33.75 8.23
CA LEU A 190 -17.41 33.07 8.35
C LEU A 190 -17.74 33.05 9.85
N SER A 191 -18.77 33.79 10.23
CA SER A 191 -19.29 33.83 11.58
C SER A 191 -19.76 32.44 12.01
N TYR A 192 -18.94 31.72 12.77
CA TYR A 192 -19.37 30.48 13.41
C TYR A 192 -20.18 30.83 14.66
N GLN A 193 -21.52 30.76 14.57
CA GLN A 193 -22.38 30.71 15.75
C GLN A 193 -22.41 29.28 16.29
N TRP A 194 -21.99 29.10 17.53
CA TRP A 194 -22.16 27.84 18.26
C TRP A 194 -23.63 27.71 18.71
N LYS A 195 -24.34 26.70 18.23
CA LYS A 195 -25.62 26.25 18.83
C LYS A 195 -25.42 24.93 19.57
N PRO A 196 -25.84 24.81 20.84
CA PRO A 196 -25.84 23.53 21.54
C PRO A 196 -26.89 22.61 20.92
N TRP A 197 -26.46 21.41 20.52
CA TRP A 197 -27.27 20.51 19.69
C TRP A 197 -28.30 19.74 20.52
N GLY A 198 -29.58 20.03 20.29
CA GLY A 198 -30.74 19.27 20.78
C GLY A 198 -31.54 18.63 19.64
N ARG A 199 -32.48 17.72 19.99
CA ARG A 199 -33.26 16.84 19.09
C ARG A 199 -33.95 17.50 17.87
N ALA A 200 -34.10 18.82 17.84
CA ALA A 200 -34.74 19.54 16.73
C ALA A 200 -33.89 19.60 15.45
N GLY A 201 -32.56 19.56 15.54
CA GLY A 201 -31.66 19.70 14.37
C GLY A 201 -31.68 18.51 13.40
N TYR A 202 -32.29 17.38 13.78
CA TYR A 202 -32.30 16.17 12.95
C TYR A 202 -33.27 16.23 11.76
N ARG A 203 -34.31 17.08 11.81
CA ARG A 203 -35.34 17.14 10.75
C ARG A 203 -34.99 18.07 9.58
N GLU A 204 -34.13 19.07 9.79
CA GLU A 204 -33.73 20.01 8.74
C GLU A 204 -32.75 19.39 7.72
N LEU A 205 -31.95 18.42 8.16
CA LEU A 205 -30.90 17.79 7.33
C LEU A 205 -31.44 16.79 6.31
N ILE A 206 -32.69 16.32 6.46
CA ILE A 206 -33.31 15.32 5.58
C ILE A 206 -34.08 15.98 4.40
N GLY A 207 -34.17 17.32 4.38
CA GLY A 207 -34.90 18.09 3.36
C GLY A 207 -34.04 18.78 2.30
N MET A 208 -32.70 18.75 2.40
CA MET A 208 -31.81 19.38 1.44
C MET A 208 -31.09 18.33 0.59
N SER A 209 -31.70 17.98 -0.53
CA SER A 209 -31.05 17.28 -1.64
C SER A 209 -30.01 18.20 -2.31
N ALA A 210 -28.78 18.14 -1.84
CA ALA A 210 -27.59 18.54 -2.59
C ALA A 210 -26.40 17.63 -2.18
N PRO A 211 -25.71 16.98 -3.13
CA PRO A 211 -24.62 16.08 -2.80
C PRO A 211 -23.39 16.89 -2.36
N ILE A 212 -23.01 16.78 -1.08
CA ILE A 212 -21.72 17.27 -0.60
C ILE A 212 -20.66 16.24 -1.01
N HIS A 213 -20.02 16.46 -2.15
CA HIS A 213 -18.75 15.82 -2.49
C HIS A 213 -17.61 16.64 -1.88
N MET A 214 -17.07 16.18 -0.74
CA MET A 214 -15.80 16.68 -0.22
C MET A 214 -14.71 15.64 -0.50
N THR A 215 -13.93 15.87 -1.55
CA THR A 215 -12.74 15.10 -1.90
C THR A 215 -11.59 15.42 -0.95
N SER A 216 -11.07 14.41 -0.24
CA SER A 216 -9.80 14.52 0.46
C SER A 216 -8.69 14.74 -0.57
N LYS A 217 -7.98 15.87 -0.53
CA LYS A 217 -6.83 16.11 -1.40
C LYS A 217 -5.72 15.12 -1.02
N LEU A 218 -5.56 14.07 -1.82
CA LEU A 218 -4.34 13.28 -1.85
C LEU A 218 -3.17 14.22 -2.18
N ASN A 219 -2.08 14.16 -1.41
CA ASN A 219 -0.92 15.02 -1.67
C ASN A 219 -0.12 14.43 -2.84
N ILE A 220 -0.34 14.96 -4.05
CA ILE A 220 0.34 14.51 -5.27
C ILE A 220 1.80 14.97 -5.19
N PRO A 221 2.79 14.08 -5.39
CA PRO A 221 4.20 14.47 -5.41
C PRO A 221 4.45 15.55 -6.47
N ARG A 222 5.34 16.50 -6.17
CA ARG A 222 5.66 17.57 -7.12
C ARG A 222 6.19 17.01 -8.43
N GLU A 223 6.96 15.92 -8.39
CA GLU A 223 7.50 15.25 -9.58
C GLU A 223 6.37 14.73 -10.48
N ALA A 224 5.29 14.20 -9.90
CA ALA A 224 4.12 13.77 -10.65
C ALA A 224 3.33 14.96 -11.23
N SER A 225 3.29 16.09 -10.53
CA SER A 225 2.64 17.32 -11.01
C SER A 225 3.44 17.98 -12.14
N ASP A 226 4.77 17.99 -12.03
CA ASP A 226 5.68 18.50 -13.06
C ASP A 226 5.63 17.59 -14.30
N ALA A 227 5.68 16.27 -14.12
CA ALA A 227 5.53 15.29 -15.20
C ALA A 227 4.18 15.44 -15.93
N LEU A 228 3.10 15.68 -15.19
CA LEU A 228 1.80 15.99 -15.75
C LEU A 228 1.87 17.21 -16.68
N GLY A 229 2.49 18.30 -16.23
CA GLY A 229 2.69 19.51 -17.03
C GLY A 229 3.47 19.25 -18.32
N VAL A 230 4.57 18.49 -18.23
CA VAL A 230 5.39 18.09 -19.39
C VAL A 230 4.57 17.27 -20.38
N VAL A 231 3.89 16.22 -19.91
CA VAL A 231 3.12 15.31 -20.78
C VAL A 231 1.95 16.05 -21.44
N GLN A 232 1.21 16.88 -20.70
CA GLN A 232 0.10 17.64 -21.27
C GLN A 232 0.58 18.71 -22.26
N GLY A 233 1.69 19.39 -21.98
CA GLY A 233 2.29 20.36 -22.90
C GLY A 233 2.78 19.71 -24.20
N ALA A 234 3.43 18.56 -24.09
CA ALA A 234 4.00 17.83 -25.22
C ALA A 234 2.95 17.13 -26.09
N LEU A 235 1.93 16.53 -25.47
CA LEU A 235 1.01 15.59 -26.13
C LEU A 235 -0.40 16.16 -26.31
N GLY A 236 -0.75 17.23 -25.58
CA GLY A 236 -2.01 17.96 -25.72
C GLY A 236 -3.23 17.06 -25.72
N ARG A 237 -4.05 17.18 -26.77
CA ARG A 237 -5.32 16.44 -26.92
C ARG A 237 -5.16 14.94 -27.13
N SER A 238 -3.95 14.44 -27.38
CA SER A 238 -3.72 12.99 -27.51
C SER A 238 -3.70 12.25 -26.18
N VAL A 239 -3.58 12.97 -25.06
CA VAL A 239 -3.64 12.38 -23.72
C VAL A 239 -5.06 11.93 -23.42
N VAL A 240 -5.24 10.63 -23.24
CA VAL A 240 -6.51 10.03 -22.80
C VAL A 240 -6.61 10.06 -21.28
N ALA A 241 -5.54 9.64 -20.59
CA ALA A 241 -5.49 9.59 -19.15
C ALA A 241 -4.05 9.63 -18.61
N ILE A 242 -3.89 10.11 -17.37
CA ILE A 242 -2.62 10.08 -16.64
C ILE A 242 -2.90 9.63 -15.21
N TYR A 243 -2.12 8.66 -14.74
CA TYR A 243 -2.28 8.02 -13.44
C TYR A 243 -0.99 8.08 -12.64
N LEU A 244 -1.09 8.47 -11.37
CA LEU A 244 -0.07 8.20 -10.35
C LEU A 244 -0.34 6.81 -9.78
N PHE A 245 0.68 5.97 -9.62
CA PHE A 245 0.52 4.62 -9.06
C PHE A 245 1.70 4.21 -8.19
N GLY A 246 1.78 2.91 -7.88
CA GLY A 246 2.92 2.32 -7.18
C GLY A 246 3.05 2.83 -5.74
N SER A 247 4.28 3.09 -5.30
CA SER A 247 4.56 3.33 -3.87
C SER A 247 3.86 4.58 -3.32
N ALA A 248 3.66 5.59 -4.16
CA ALA A 248 2.93 6.82 -3.82
C ALA A 248 1.45 6.60 -3.48
N VAL A 249 0.84 5.57 -4.06
CA VAL A 249 -0.57 5.22 -3.84
C VAL A 249 -0.71 4.05 -2.86
N VAL A 250 0.26 3.13 -2.89
CA VAL A 250 0.24 1.88 -2.13
C VAL A 250 1.56 1.69 -1.38
N GLY A 251 1.51 1.80 -0.05
CA GLY A 251 2.68 1.62 0.83
C GLY A 251 3.29 2.93 1.32
N GLY A 252 2.99 4.05 0.64
CA GLY A 252 3.52 5.37 0.95
C GLY A 252 4.92 5.56 0.38
N LEU A 253 5.23 6.80 -0.03
CA LEU A 253 6.58 7.15 -0.50
C LEU A 253 7.59 7.01 0.63
N ARG A 254 8.52 6.05 0.51
CA ARG A 254 9.69 5.92 1.38
C ARG A 254 10.77 6.89 0.92
N PRO A 255 11.78 7.26 1.73
CA PRO A 255 12.82 8.21 1.33
C PRO A 255 13.48 7.92 -0.04
N LYS A 256 13.74 6.65 -0.36
CA LYS A 256 14.33 6.20 -1.64
C LYS A 256 13.30 5.71 -2.67
N SER A 257 12.01 6.01 -2.48
CA SER A 257 10.96 5.63 -3.43
C SER A 257 10.91 6.55 -4.63
N ASP A 258 10.78 5.92 -5.79
CA ASP A 258 10.50 6.55 -7.07
C ASP A 258 9.02 6.98 -7.14
N VAL A 259 8.73 7.92 -8.04
CA VAL A 259 7.38 8.41 -8.33
C VAL A 259 6.92 7.79 -9.64
N ASP A 260 5.98 6.85 -9.55
CA ASP A 260 5.48 6.07 -10.69
C ASP A 260 4.29 6.75 -11.39
N VAL A 261 4.45 7.13 -12.67
CA VAL A 261 3.41 7.77 -13.49
C VAL A 261 3.16 6.97 -14.77
N LEU A 262 1.89 6.71 -15.09
CA LEU A 262 1.45 6.09 -16.33
C LEU A 262 0.63 7.09 -17.15
N ALA A 263 1.04 7.34 -18.39
CA ALA A 263 0.28 8.12 -19.36
C ALA A 263 -0.30 7.21 -20.46
N ILE A 264 -1.58 7.37 -20.75
CA ILE A 264 -2.29 6.68 -21.84
C ILE A 264 -2.61 7.70 -22.93
N VAL A 265 -2.23 7.39 -24.18
CA VAL A 265 -2.46 8.23 -25.35
C VAL A 265 -3.29 7.54 -26.42
N ASP A 266 -3.99 8.31 -27.25
CA ASP A 266 -4.84 7.80 -28.32
C ASP A 266 -4.08 7.46 -29.62
N ARG A 267 -2.82 7.89 -29.73
CA ARG A 267 -1.96 7.65 -30.90
C ARG A 267 -0.53 7.34 -30.49
N ARG A 268 0.17 6.59 -31.35
CA ARG A 268 1.60 6.24 -31.15
C ARG A 268 2.49 7.47 -31.20
N LEU A 269 3.57 7.46 -30.43
CA LEU A 269 4.50 8.58 -30.36
C LEU A 269 5.48 8.56 -31.53
N SER A 270 5.70 9.73 -32.14
CA SER A 270 6.81 9.91 -33.08
C SER A 270 8.15 9.85 -32.36
N GLU A 271 9.23 9.52 -33.06
CA GLU A 271 10.57 9.53 -32.49
C GLU A 271 10.97 10.91 -31.96
N ALA A 272 10.66 11.99 -32.69
CA ALA A 272 10.91 13.36 -32.24
C ALA A 272 10.15 13.68 -30.94
N THR A 273 8.90 13.24 -30.82
CA THR A 273 8.10 13.43 -29.60
C THR A 273 8.69 12.68 -28.40
N ARG A 274 9.18 11.44 -28.61
CA ARG A 274 9.83 10.68 -27.53
C ARG A 274 11.10 11.37 -27.03
N HIS A 275 11.94 11.86 -27.94
CA HIS A 275 13.16 12.59 -27.57
C HIS A 275 12.84 13.88 -26.79
N MET A 276 11.87 14.66 -27.25
CA MET A 276 11.44 15.87 -26.55
C MET A 276 10.89 15.57 -25.16
N LEU A 277 10.04 14.53 -25.01
CA LEU A 277 9.55 14.11 -23.70
C LEU A 277 10.70 13.74 -22.76
N VAL A 278 11.65 12.93 -23.22
CA VAL A 278 12.82 12.52 -22.41
C VAL A 278 13.61 13.73 -21.94
N GLU A 279 13.88 14.68 -22.84
CA GLU A 279 14.64 15.90 -22.50
C GLU A 279 13.95 16.73 -21.40
N GLU A 280 12.64 16.95 -21.53
CA GLU A 280 11.87 17.70 -20.53
C GLU A 280 11.72 16.93 -19.21
N LEU A 281 11.50 15.60 -19.27
CA LEU A 281 11.33 14.75 -18.10
C LEU A 281 12.61 14.66 -17.26
N MET A 282 13.79 14.64 -17.91
CA MET A 282 15.07 14.62 -17.21
C MET A 282 15.29 15.85 -16.31
N ARG A 283 14.66 16.99 -16.63
CA ARG A 283 14.74 18.24 -15.85
C ARG A 283 13.87 18.21 -14.59
N VAL A 284 12.85 17.35 -14.58
CA VAL A 284 11.88 17.26 -13.47
C VAL A 284 12.10 16.01 -12.59
N SER A 285 12.87 15.02 -13.08
CA SER A 285 13.28 13.83 -12.33
C SER A 285 14.51 14.09 -11.45
N GLY A 286 14.51 13.58 -10.22
CA GLY A 286 15.68 13.62 -9.33
C GLY A 286 16.62 12.43 -9.55
N ARG A 287 17.93 12.66 -9.47
CA ARG A 287 18.94 11.58 -9.51
C ARG A 287 18.84 10.69 -8.28
N VAL A 288 19.11 9.40 -8.46
CA VAL A 288 19.24 8.45 -7.34
C VAL A 288 20.33 8.92 -6.38
N GLY A 289 19.97 9.08 -5.11
CA GLY A 289 20.91 9.52 -4.06
C GLY A 289 21.16 11.03 -3.99
N ASN A 290 20.40 11.86 -4.73
CA ASN A 290 20.49 13.31 -4.60
C ASN A 290 19.71 13.83 -3.37
N ASP A 291 20.35 14.65 -2.54
CA ASP A 291 19.80 15.28 -1.33
C ASP A 291 19.01 16.58 -1.59
N GLU A 292 18.90 17.02 -2.86
CA GLU A 292 18.05 18.17 -3.28
C GLU A 292 16.54 17.91 -3.09
N GLY A 293 16.19 16.72 -2.59
CA GLY A 293 14.84 16.33 -2.20
C GLY A 293 13.90 16.01 -3.35
N ARG A 294 14.35 16.09 -4.63
CA ARG A 294 13.59 15.61 -5.79
C ARG A 294 13.75 14.10 -5.91
N ARG A 295 12.64 13.40 -6.10
CA ARG A 295 12.61 11.94 -6.23
C ARG A 295 12.88 11.51 -7.68
N PRO A 296 13.44 10.32 -7.90
CA PRO A 296 13.41 9.67 -9.20
C PRO A 296 11.98 9.59 -9.73
N LEU A 297 11.79 9.97 -10.99
CA LEU A 297 10.52 9.85 -11.70
C LEU A 297 10.60 8.65 -12.64
N GLU A 298 9.59 7.78 -12.57
CA GLU A 298 9.34 6.75 -13.55
C GLU A 298 8.09 7.12 -14.36
N LEU A 299 8.24 7.47 -15.63
CA LEU A 299 7.12 7.69 -16.55
C LEU A 299 7.06 6.57 -17.58
N THR A 300 5.92 5.88 -17.63
CA THR A 300 5.59 4.98 -18.73
C THR A 300 4.51 5.61 -19.60
N VAL A 301 4.68 5.61 -20.93
CA VAL A 301 3.67 6.05 -21.89
C VAL A 301 3.20 4.88 -22.74
N LEU A 302 1.89 4.63 -22.78
CA LEU A 302 1.27 3.56 -23.56
C LEU A 302 0.26 4.15 -24.55
N CYS A 303 0.12 3.53 -25.72
CA CYS A 303 -0.96 3.84 -26.64
C CYS A 303 -2.16 2.92 -26.35
N LEU A 304 -3.36 3.49 -26.19
CA LEU A 304 -4.58 2.75 -25.88
C LEU A 304 -4.85 1.64 -26.91
N LEU A 305 -4.59 1.90 -28.18
CA LEU A 305 -4.75 0.93 -29.29
C LEU A 305 -3.80 -0.27 -29.21
N ASP A 306 -2.69 -0.15 -28.48
CA ASP A 306 -1.71 -1.23 -28.32
C ASP A 306 -2.01 -2.10 -27.08
N ILE A 307 -2.95 -1.70 -26.21
CA ILE A 307 -3.27 -2.37 -24.95
C ILE A 307 -4.76 -2.71 -24.77
N VAL A 308 -5.65 -2.18 -25.63
CA VAL A 308 -7.09 -2.49 -25.67
C VAL A 308 -7.50 -2.82 -27.11
N PRO A 309 -8.06 -4.01 -27.38
CA PRO A 309 -8.32 -5.09 -26.41
C PRO A 309 -7.02 -5.71 -25.87
N TRP A 310 -7.08 -6.26 -24.64
CA TRP A 310 -5.92 -6.84 -23.96
C TRP A 310 -5.18 -7.89 -24.81
N ARG A 311 -3.85 -7.75 -24.91
CA ARG A 311 -2.94 -8.72 -25.53
C ARG A 311 -1.61 -8.76 -24.79
N TYR A 312 -1.11 -9.98 -24.57
CA TYR A 312 0.19 -10.21 -23.96
C TYR A 312 1.27 -10.54 -25.02
N PRO A 313 2.50 -10.01 -24.91
CA PRO A 313 2.92 -8.93 -24.00
C PRO A 313 2.41 -7.56 -24.50
N PRO A 314 2.01 -6.65 -23.60
CA PRO A 314 1.65 -5.29 -23.97
C PRO A 314 2.87 -4.50 -24.47
N LYS A 315 2.61 -3.39 -25.18
CA LYS A 315 3.67 -2.55 -25.76
C LYS A 315 3.72 -1.17 -25.11
N HIS A 316 4.92 -0.71 -24.76
CA HIS A 316 5.16 0.69 -24.40
C HIS A 316 5.46 1.53 -25.64
N GLN A 317 5.10 2.81 -25.57
CA GLN A 317 5.58 3.84 -26.49
C GLN A 317 6.85 4.51 -25.96
N LEU A 318 6.96 4.66 -24.64
CA LEU A 318 8.12 5.27 -23.98
C LEU A 318 8.18 4.76 -22.52
N VAL A 319 9.38 4.49 -22.03
CA VAL A 319 9.65 4.29 -20.60
C VAL A 319 10.81 5.23 -20.24
N CYS A 320 10.58 6.06 -19.24
CA CYS A 320 11.58 6.96 -18.69
C CYS A 320 11.79 6.59 -17.23
N GLY A 321 13.02 6.25 -16.87
CA GLY A 321 13.42 5.99 -15.50
C GLY A 321 14.91 6.32 -15.34
N GLU A 322 15.34 6.53 -14.09
CA GLU A 322 16.72 6.95 -13.81
C GLU A 322 17.79 5.94 -14.24
N TRP A 323 17.44 4.65 -14.33
CA TRP A 323 18.36 3.61 -14.82
C TRP A 323 18.70 3.75 -16.32
N LEU A 324 17.95 4.56 -17.07
CA LEU A 324 18.25 4.90 -18.47
C LEU A 324 18.90 6.27 -18.64
N ARG A 325 19.25 6.95 -17.54
CA ARG A 325 19.75 8.33 -17.59
C ARG A 325 20.99 8.47 -18.48
N ASP A 326 21.96 7.57 -18.34
CA ASP A 326 23.19 7.61 -19.15
C ASP A 326 22.88 7.49 -20.65
N ASP A 327 21.91 6.67 -21.03
CA ASP A 327 21.45 6.57 -22.42
C ASP A 327 20.77 7.86 -22.88
N PHE A 328 19.89 8.44 -22.06
CA PHE A 328 19.22 9.69 -22.38
C PHE A 328 20.18 10.88 -22.50
N GLU A 329 21.18 10.97 -21.65
CA GLU A 329 22.24 11.99 -21.73
C GLU A 329 23.07 11.83 -23.02
N ASN A 330 23.25 10.59 -23.49
CA ASN A 330 23.85 10.27 -24.78
C ASN A 330 22.87 10.33 -25.96
N ARG A 331 21.67 10.91 -25.78
CA ARG A 331 20.60 11.02 -26.78
C ARG A 331 20.14 9.69 -27.37
N ARG A 332 20.27 8.59 -26.62
CA ARG A 332 19.74 7.28 -26.97
C ARG A 332 18.40 7.08 -26.29
N VAL A 333 17.32 7.17 -27.06
CA VAL A 333 15.96 6.93 -26.56
C VAL A 333 15.44 5.59 -27.09
N PRO A 334 15.08 4.64 -26.22
CA PRO A 334 14.55 3.34 -26.65
C PRO A 334 13.35 3.47 -27.58
N ALA A 335 13.32 2.62 -28.61
CA ALA A 335 12.16 2.48 -29.49
C ALA A 335 10.98 1.81 -28.74
N PRO A 336 9.73 1.99 -29.22
CA PRO A 336 8.57 1.28 -28.69
C PRO A 336 8.80 -0.23 -28.74
N GLY A 337 8.53 -0.91 -27.62
CA GLY A 337 8.85 -2.32 -27.44
C GLY A 337 7.72 -3.07 -26.75
N ALA A 338 7.71 -4.39 -26.92
CA ALA A 338 6.92 -5.29 -26.09
C ALA A 338 7.62 -5.47 -24.74
N ASP A 339 6.86 -5.36 -23.66
CA ASP A 339 7.39 -5.48 -22.31
C ASP A 339 6.43 -6.30 -21.42
N PRO A 340 6.83 -7.52 -21.01
CA PRO A 340 6.10 -8.34 -20.05
C PRO A 340 5.72 -7.64 -18.73
N ASP A 341 6.60 -6.80 -18.18
CA ASP A 341 6.40 -6.18 -16.86
C ASP A 341 5.22 -5.20 -16.86
N LEU A 342 4.88 -4.65 -18.02
CA LEU A 342 3.71 -3.80 -18.17
C LEU A 342 2.40 -4.52 -17.84
N ALA A 343 2.32 -5.85 -17.92
CA ALA A 343 1.13 -6.57 -17.46
C ALA A 343 0.92 -6.38 -15.95
N ILE A 344 2.01 -6.40 -15.18
CA ILE A 344 2.02 -6.15 -13.73
C ILE A 344 1.72 -4.67 -13.47
N VAL A 345 2.31 -3.75 -14.23
CA VAL A 345 2.04 -2.30 -14.13
C VAL A 345 0.56 -1.99 -14.38
N LEU A 346 -0.01 -2.49 -15.48
CA LEU A 346 -1.39 -2.26 -15.87
C LEU A 346 -2.36 -2.81 -14.83
N LYS A 347 -2.09 -4.00 -14.27
CA LYS A 347 -2.87 -4.52 -13.13
C LYS A 347 -2.80 -3.59 -11.92
N LYS A 348 -1.61 -3.16 -11.52
CA LYS A 348 -1.42 -2.23 -10.39
C LYS A 348 -2.18 -0.92 -10.61
N VAL A 349 -2.08 -0.33 -11.79
CA VAL A 349 -2.77 0.93 -12.13
C VAL A 349 -4.28 0.75 -12.09
N ARG A 350 -4.78 -0.35 -12.66
CA ARG A 350 -6.21 -0.64 -12.68
C ARG A 350 -6.78 -0.88 -11.28
N ASP A 351 -6.01 -1.52 -10.40
CA ASP A 351 -6.45 -1.90 -9.06
C ASP A 351 -6.22 -0.80 -8.00
N SER A 352 -5.18 0.03 -8.17
CA SER A 352 -4.75 1.02 -7.18
C SER A 352 -3.91 2.14 -7.81
N SER A 353 -4.59 3.07 -8.47
CA SER A 353 -4.01 4.32 -8.97
C SER A 353 -4.80 5.55 -8.52
N VAL A 354 -4.18 6.71 -8.70
CA VAL A 354 -4.78 8.02 -8.51
C VAL A 354 -4.82 8.69 -9.86
N ARG A 355 -6.01 9.06 -10.28
CA ARG A 355 -6.27 9.74 -11.54
C ARG A 355 -5.82 11.19 -11.47
N LEU A 356 -4.85 11.55 -12.29
CA LEU A 356 -4.43 12.93 -12.50
C LEU A 356 -5.23 13.57 -13.63
N VAL A 357 -5.44 12.83 -14.72
CA VAL A 357 -6.21 13.24 -15.91
C VAL A 357 -6.99 12.06 -16.46
N GLY A 358 -8.13 12.33 -17.09
CA GLY A 358 -8.90 11.34 -17.84
C GLY A 358 -9.96 10.63 -17.00
N PRO A 359 -10.50 9.50 -17.51
CA PRO A 359 -11.44 8.64 -16.79
C PRO A 359 -10.73 7.72 -15.77
N GLU A 360 -11.50 6.91 -15.02
CA GLU A 360 -10.94 5.88 -14.15
C GLU A 360 -10.21 4.80 -14.95
N ALA A 361 -9.08 4.29 -14.43
CA ALA A 361 -8.28 3.25 -15.09
C ALA A 361 -9.12 2.02 -15.43
N SER A 362 -10.01 1.60 -14.53
CA SER A 362 -10.89 0.46 -14.72
C SER A 362 -11.96 0.63 -15.80
N ALA A 363 -12.22 1.86 -16.25
CA ALA A 363 -13.18 2.19 -17.29
C ALA A 363 -12.59 2.16 -18.70
N ILE A 364 -11.26 2.31 -18.83
CA ILE A 364 -10.57 2.30 -20.14
C ILE A 364 -9.57 1.16 -20.31
N LEU A 365 -9.13 0.51 -19.23
CA LEU A 365 -8.20 -0.61 -19.28
C LEU A 365 -8.93 -1.94 -19.03
N ASP A 366 -8.74 -2.87 -19.95
CA ASP A 366 -9.18 -4.25 -19.79
C ASP A 366 -8.54 -4.90 -18.55
N ARG A 367 -9.21 -5.93 -18.02
CA ARG A 367 -8.65 -6.72 -16.92
C ARG A 367 -7.47 -7.55 -17.43
N VAL A 368 -6.36 -7.52 -16.70
CA VAL A 368 -5.22 -8.41 -16.95
C VAL A 368 -5.49 -9.76 -16.27
N PRO A 369 -5.56 -10.88 -17.02
CA PRO A 369 -5.73 -12.21 -16.45
C PRO A 369 -4.57 -12.59 -15.53
N MET A 370 -4.83 -13.31 -14.44
CA MET A 370 -3.76 -13.76 -13.55
C MET A 370 -2.76 -14.68 -14.26
N ALA A 371 -3.21 -15.47 -15.25
CA ALA A 371 -2.32 -16.27 -16.07
C ALA A 371 -1.24 -15.43 -16.79
N ASP A 372 -1.60 -14.24 -17.29
CA ASP A 372 -0.66 -13.33 -17.94
C ASP A 372 0.22 -12.59 -16.93
N ILE A 373 -0.25 -12.35 -15.70
CA ILE A 373 0.60 -11.87 -14.60
C ILE A 373 1.65 -12.92 -14.23
N CYS A 374 1.26 -14.19 -14.15
CA CYS A 374 2.18 -15.30 -13.91
C CYS A 374 3.18 -15.46 -15.05
N ARG A 375 2.73 -15.33 -16.30
CA ARG A 375 3.60 -15.33 -17.48
C ARG A 375 4.58 -14.14 -17.47
N ALA A 376 4.13 -12.94 -17.13
CA ALA A 376 4.99 -11.77 -16.96
C ALA A 376 6.09 -12.03 -15.93
N MET A 377 5.74 -12.58 -14.76
CA MET A 377 6.73 -12.93 -13.75
C MET A 377 7.74 -13.98 -14.26
N GLN A 378 7.32 -14.94 -15.09
CA GLN A 378 8.24 -15.91 -15.71
C GLN A 378 9.19 -15.25 -16.70
N ASP A 379 8.66 -14.39 -17.57
CA ASP A 379 9.43 -13.74 -18.64
C ASP A 379 10.43 -12.70 -18.08
N SER A 380 10.09 -12.01 -16.98
CA SER A 380 10.95 -11.00 -16.36
C SER A 380 11.98 -11.55 -15.37
N LEU A 381 11.78 -12.78 -14.88
CA LEU A 381 12.65 -13.38 -13.86
C LEU A 381 14.13 -13.45 -14.27
N PRO A 382 14.51 -13.84 -15.50
CA PRO A 382 15.92 -13.87 -15.91
C PRO A 382 16.59 -12.49 -15.84
N GLY A 383 15.91 -11.43 -16.30
CA GLY A 383 16.43 -10.06 -16.27
C GLY A 383 16.56 -9.50 -14.84
N LEU A 384 15.60 -9.84 -13.96
CA LEU A 384 15.69 -9.49 -12.54
C LEU A 384 16.92 -10.13 -11.87
N LEU A 385 17.22 -11.39 -12.19
CA LEU A 385 18.33 -12.13 -11.60
C LEU A 385 19.70 -11.63 -12.08
N SER A 386 19.81 -11.05 -13.28
CA SER A 386 21.07 -10.43 -13.72
C SER A 386 21.42 -9.16 -12.96
N GLY A 387 20.44 -8.46 -12.37
CA GLY A 387 20.65 -7.20 -11.64
C GLY A 387 20.98 -7.36 -10.14
N VAL A 388 21.24 -8.58 -9.65
CA VAL A 388 21.49 -8.81 -8.21
C VAL A 388 22.70 -8.04 -7.71
N SER A 389 23.76 -7.92 -8.52
CA SER A 389 24.97 -7.17 -8.15
C SER A 389 24.72 -5.69 -7.95
N ASP A 390 23.73 -5.14 -8.65
CA ASP A 390 23.52 -3.71 -8.76
C ASP A 390 22.55 -3.22 -7.68
N ASP A 391 21.52 -4.01 -7.38
CA ASP A 391 20.53 -3.69 -6.35
C ASP A 391 19.99 -4.92 -5.61
N VAL A 392 20.85 -5.48 -4.74
CA VAL A 392 20.54 -6.66 -3.92
C VAL A 392 19.19 -6.51 -3.20
N ARG A 393 18.96 -5.36 -2.54
CA ARG A 393 17.74 -5.14 -1.76
C ARG A 393 16.51 -5.22 -2.65
N ASN A 394 16.46 -4.47 -3.75
CA ASN A 394 15.29 -4.45 -4.60
C ASN A 394 15.06 -5.78 -5.32
N VAL A 395 16.11 -6.51 -5.66
CA VAL A 395 15.96 -7.85 -6.24
C VAL A 395 15.35 -8.82 -5.23
N LEU A 396 15.87 -8.89 -4.00
CA LEU A 396 15.34 -9.77 -2.96
C LEU A 396 13.85 -9.47 -2.65
N LEU A 397 13.51 -8.19 -2.50
CA LEU A 397 12.13 -7.77 -2.23
C LEU A 397 11.20 -8.02 -3.42
N THR A 398 11.70 -7.91 -4.65
CA THR A 398 10.91 -8.19 -5.85
C THR A 398 10.66 -9.69 -6.00
N LEU A 399 11.65 -10.53 -5.70
CA LEU A 399 11.48 -11.99 -5.65
C LEU A 399 10.46 -12.41 -4.58
N ALA A 400 10.51 -11.81 -3.38
CA ALA A 400 9.51 -12.05 -2.34
C ALA A 400 8.10 -11.65 -2.81
N ARG A 401 7.97 -10.52 -3.52
CA ARG A 401 6.69 -10.08 -4.11
C ARG A 401 6.20 -11.00 -5.22
N MET A 402 7.09 -11.50 -6.08
CA MET A 402 6.74 -12.50 -7.10
C MET A 402 6.25 -13.78 -6.45
N TRP A 403 6.91 -14.24 -5.38
CA TRP A 403 6.51 -15.44 -4.66
C TRP A 403 5.14 -15.26 -4.00
N TYR A 404 4.93 -14.15 -3.29
CA TYR A 404 3.64 -13.79 -2.72
C TYR A 404 2.54 -13.78 -3.79
N THR A 405 2.78 -13.14 -4.94
CA THR A 405 1.80 -13.01 -6.02
C THR A 405 1.44 -14.38 -6.61
N ALA A 406 2.43 -15.25 -6.77
CA ALA A 406 2.24 -16.61 -7.27
C ALA A 406 1.48 -17.53 -6.29
N VAL A 407 1.40 -17.18 -5.01
CA VAL A 407 0.66 -17.98 -4.01
C VAL A 407 -0.72 -17.39 -3.71
N GLU A 408 -0.78 -16.08 -3.46
CA GLU A 408 -1.98 -15.40 -2.97
C GLU A 408 -2.84 -14.83 -4.11
N GLY A 409 -2.32 -14.76 -5.34
CA GLY A 409 -3.05 -14.22 -6.49
C GLY A 409 -3.26 -12.70 -6.45
N GLU A 410 -2.51 -11.98 -5.62
CA GLU A 410 -2.56 -10.52 -5.50
C GLU A 410 -1.16 -9.90 -5.46
N ILE A 411 -1.03 -8.68 -5.99
CA ILE A 411 0.24 -7.93 -5.96
C ILE A 411 0.27 -7.09 -4.68
N SER A 412 1.27 -7.31 -3.84
CA SER A 412 1.47 -6.58 -2.59
C SER A 412 2.68 -5.62 -2.62
N PRO A 413 2.76 -4.66 -1.69
CA PRO A 413 3.98 -3.87 -1.46
C PRO A 413 5.18 -4.76 -1.12
N LYS A 414 6.39 -4.27 -1.44
CA LYS A 414 7.66 -4.98 -1.24
C LYS A 414 7.88 -5.41 0.21
N ASP A 415 7.61 -4.51 1.16
CA ASP A 415 7.75 -4.76 2.60
C ASP A 415 6.75 -5.81 3.11
N VAL A 416 5.50 -5.73 2.68
CA VAL A 416 4.45 -6.69 3.04
C VAL A 416 4.74 -8.09 2.48
N ALA A 417 5.20 -8.17 1.23
CA ALA A 417 5.60 -9.44 0.62
C ALA A 417 6.79 -10.08 1.34
N ALA A 418 7.77 -9.27 1.73
CA ALA A 418 8.91 -9.75 2.51
C ALA A 418 8.49 -10.23 3.90
N GLU A 419 7.64 -9.48 4.61
CA GLU A 419 7.08 -9.90 5.91
C GLU A 419 6.35 -11.25 5.82
N TRP A 420 5.62 -11.49 4.72
CA TRP A 420 4.99 -12.78 4.45
C TRP A 420 6.00 -13.90 4.12
N ALA A 421 7.09 -13.60 3.41
CA ALA A 421 8.07 -14.59 2.97
C ALA A 421 9.07 -14.99 4.08
N VAL A 422 9.46 -14.07 4.97
CA VAL A 422 10.41 -14.31 6.07
C VAL A 422 10.11 -15.56 6.91
N PRO A 423 8.88 -15.81 7.41
CA PRO A 423 8.59 -17.00 8.22
C PRO A 423 8.62 -18.33 7.44
N ARG A 424 8.74 -18.28 6.11
CA ARG A 424 8.82 -19.45 5.21
C ARG A 424 10.26 -19.78 4.80
N LEU A 425 11.23 -18.99 5.23
CA LEU A 425 12.66 -19.19 5.00
C LEU A 425 13.32 -19.76 6.26
N HIS A 426 14.50 -20.37 6.09
CA HIS A 426 15.22 -21.02 7.18
C HIS A 426 16.55 -20.32 7.49
N GLY A 427 16.93 -20.30 8.77
CA GLY A 427 18.25 -19.86 9.22
C GLY A 427 18.65 -18.46 8.73
N GLY A 428 19.82 -18.37 8.12
CA GLY A 428 20.40 -17.10 7.64
C GLY A 428 19.60 -16.41 6.53
N GLU A 429 18.84 -17.17 5.73
CA GLU A 429 18.06 -16.63 4.61
C GLU A 429 16.92 -15.71 5.09
N ALA A 430 16.21 -16.12 6.14
CA ALA A 430 15.16 -15.32 6.76
C ALA A 430 15.72 -13.98 7.29
N SER A 431 16.91 -14.03 7.89
CA SER A 431 17.59 -12.84 8.44
C SER A 431 18.01 -11.87 7.34
N LEU A 432 18.43 -12.37 6.17
CA LEU A 432 18.84 -11.54 5.03
C LEU A 432 17.65 -10.88 4.34
N LEU A 433 16.54 -11.60 4.17
CA LEU A 433 15.32 -10.99 3.61
C LEU A 433 14.75 -9.94 4.58
N GLU A 434 14.83 -10.19 5.89
CA GLU A 434 14.43 -9.22 6.90
C GLU A 434 15.35 -7.99 6.89
N LEU A 435 16.66 -8.16 6.69
CA LEU A 435 17.58 -7.04 6.49
C LEU A 435 17.18 -6.19 5.27
N ALA A 436 16.82 -6.83 4.14
CA ALA A 436 16.33 -6.12 2.96
C ALA A 436 15.05 -5.34 3.27
N ARG A 437 14.10 -5.96 3.99
CA ARG A 437 12.82 -5.35 4.39
C ARG A 437 13.06 -4.12 5.26
N ARG A 438 13.87 -4.24 6.31
CA ARG A 438 14.19 -3.15 7.25
C ARG A 438 14.96 -2.02 6.60
N GLY A 439 15.90 -2.35 5.70
CA GLY A 439 16.61 -1.37 4.87
C GLY A 439 15.71 -0.63 3.89
N TYR A 440 14.59 -1.23 3.46
CA TYR A 440 13.61 -0.59 2.59
C TYR A 440 12.69 0.38 3.35
N VAL A 441 12.27 0.03 4.55
CA VAL A 441 11.45 0.91 5.41
C VAL A 441 12.26 1.93 6.21
N VAL A 442 13.59 1.97 6.01
CA VAL A 442 14.55 2.89 6.65
C VAL A 442 14.62 2.70 8.17
N GLU A 443 14.46 1.47 8.63
CA GLU A 443 14.71 1.09 10.03
C GLU A 443 16.21 0.90 10.31
N CYS A 444 17.00 0.54 9.29
CA CYS A 444 18.45 0.38 9.40
C CYS A 444 19.14 0.60 8.06
N ALA A 445 20.46 0.83 8.09
CA ALA A 445 21.28 0.69 6.89
C ALA A 445 21.40 -0.79 6.53
N ASP A 446 21.17 -1.12 5.26
CA ASP A 446 21.37 -2.46 4.69
C ASP A 446 22.73 -2.53 3.99
N SER A 447 23.73 -3.09 4.67
CA SER A 447 25.04 -3.38 4.07
C SER A 447 25.09 -4.82 3.59
N TRP A 448 25.45 -4.98 2.31
CA TRP A 448 25.54 -6.26 1.62
C TRP A 448 26.98 -6.78 1.48
N THR A 449 27.97 -5.96 1.83
CA THR A 449 29.40 -6.29 1.74
C THR A 449 29.74 -7.50 2.61
N GLY A 450 30.38 -8.51 2.02
CA GLY A 450 30.78 -9.74 2.72
C GLY A 450 29.63 -10.73 2.93
N LYS A 451 28.50 -10.55 2.24
CA LYS A 451 27.31 -11.42 2.30
C LYS A 451 26.98 -12.06 0.94
N GLU A 452 27.89 -11.99 -0.02
CA GLU A 452 27.65 -12.33 -1.42
C GLU A 452 27.22 -13.80 -1.60
N ALA A 453 27.88 -14.72 -0.88
CA ALA A 453 27.54 -16.14 -0.91
C ALA A 453 26.15 -16.43 -0.33
N ASP A 454 25.80 -15.79 0.78
CA ASP A 454 24.51 -15.99 1.45
C ASP A 454 23.36 -15.33 0.65
N VAL A 455 23.61 -14.16 0.06
CA VAL A 455 22.68 -13.50 -0.87
C VAL A 455 22.43 -14.40 -2.08
N ALA A 456 23.48 -14.97 -2.67
CA ALA A 456 23.33 -15.90 -3.78
C ALA A 456 22.53 -17.15 -3.41
N ALA A 457 22.68 -17.66 -2.18
CA ALA A 457 21.87 -18.77 -1.66
C ALA A 457 20.39 -18.36 -1.54
N LEU A 458 20.10 -17.23 -0.88
CA LEU A 458 18.74 -16.72 -0.74
C LEU A 458 18.08 -16.46 -2.10
N VAL A 459 18.81 -15.90 -3.07
CA VAL A 459 18.32 -15.68 -4.44
C VAL A 459 17.93 -17.00 -5.10
N ARG A 460 18.73 -18.06 -4.95
CA ARG A 460 18.39 -19.40 -5.47
C ARG A 460 17.13 -19.94 -4.81
N THR A 461 17.01 -19.81 -3.50
CA THR A 461 15.85 -20.27 -2.73
C THR A 461 14.58 -19.54 -3.15
N LEU A 462 14.60 -18.22 -3.21
CA LEU A 462 13.45 -17.41 -3.64
C LEU A 462 13.09 -17.68 -5.11
N LYS A 463 14.08 -17.79 -6.00
CA LYS A 463 13.86 -18.17 -7.41
C LYS A 463 13.13 -19.51 -7.51
N HIS A 464 13.60 -20.52 -6.78
CA HIS A 464 12.98 -21.84 -6.78
C HIS A 464 11.53 -21.80 -6.25
N ALA A 465 11.29 -21.04 -5.18
CA ALA A 465 9.97 -20.87 -4.60
C ALA A 465 8.99 -20.19 -5.58
N VAL A 466 9.44 -19.14 -6.28
CA VAL A 466 8.67 -18.48 -7.36
C VAL A 466 8.35 -19.48 -8.47
N GLN A 467 9.36 -20.16 -9.02
CA GLN A 467 9.17 -21.08 -10.15
C GLN A 467 8.24 -22.26 -9.79
N SER A 468 8.39 -22.81 -8.60
CA SER A 468 7.55 -23.92 -8.10
C SER A 468 6.09 -23.47 -7.93
N SER A 469 5.87 -22.27 -7.37
CA SER A 469 4.52 -21.73 -7.17
C SER A 469 3.83 -21.44 -8.51
N LEU A 470 4.58 -20.92 -9.49
CA LEU A 470 4.04 -20.66 -10.83
C LEU A 470 3.75 -21.94 -11.62
N ALA A 471 4.52 -23.00 -11.39
CA ALA A 471 4.26 -24.31 -11.99
C ALA A 471 2.98 -24.97 -11.42
N ALA A 472 2.70 -24.79 -10.12
CA ALA A 472 1.52 -25.34 -9.45
C ALA A 472 0.20 -24.66 -9.86
N GLN A 473 0.24 -23.54 -10.59
CA GLN A 473 -0.94 -22.86 -11.11
C GLN A 473 -1.34 -23.28 -12.55
N ARG A 474 -0.51 -24.11 -13.20
CA ARG A 474 -0.83 -24.73 -14.50
C ARG A 474 -1.61 -26.02 -14.27
#